data_AF-A0A931YP79-F1
#
_entry.id   AF-A0A931YP79-F1
#
_cell.length_a   1.000
_cell.length_b   1.000
_cell.length_c   1.000
_cell.angle_alpha   90.00
_cell.angle_beta   90.00
_cell.angle_gamma   90.00
#
_symmetry.space_group_name_H-M   'P 1'
#
loop_
_entity.id
_entity.type
_entity.pdbx_description
1 polymer ?
#
loop_
_entity_poly.entity_id
_entity_poly.type
_entity_poly.pdbx_seq_one_letter_code
_entity_poly.pdbx_strand_id
1 'polypeptide(L)'
;MDNKFIDLIAKNPNRTSARFLLDYSKELLKNNGGVSNAAGTETPANDKTELKKFAMIFDLYIKARSYAILNKIFFCLGIILCLFVLIWPSLGFVFTEIDLFKNAIIQTTITGMAALNITIYSHYKKRQLFTENLMRHVVFAEESIDQLVKTIINEMAKIDQGFSFSTLTKKP
;
A
#
# COMPACT_ATOMS: atom_id res chain seq x y z
N MET A 1 -23.84 1.56 5.08
CA MET A 1 -22.69 1.31 5.97
C MET A 1 -23.20 0.53 7.16
N ASP A 2 -22.61 -0.63 7.42
CA ASP A 2 -23.10 -1.60 8.40
C ASP A 2 -22.72 -1.17 9.84
N ASN A 3 -23.62 -1.29 10.82
CA ASN A 3 -23.37 -0.82 12.21
C ASN A 3 -22.18 -1.54 12.86
N LYS A 4 -21.87 -2.77 12.42
CA LYS A 4 -20.71 -3.54 12.85
C LYS A 4 -19.38 -2.96 12.36
N PHE A 5 -19.38 -2.30 11.20
CA PHE A 5 -18.19 -1.64 10.65
C PHE A 5 -17.74 -0.49 11.56
N ILE A 6 -18.69 0.25 12.15
CA ILE A 6 -18.40 1.34 13.07
C ILE A 6 -17.87 0.81 14.41
N ASP A 7 -18.43 -0.29 14.91
CA ASP A 7 -18.02 -0.90 16.18
C ASP A 7 -16.59 -1.46 16.14
N LEU A 8 -16.19 -1.99 14.97
CA LEU A 8 -14.81 -2.46 14.75
C LEU A 8 -13.80 -1.30 14.72
N ILE A 9 -14.20 -0.12 14.22
CA ILE A 9 -13.35 1.09 14.19
C ILE A 9 -13.11 1.58 15.61
N ALA A 10 -14.15 1.58 16.44
CA ALA A 10 -14.08 2.02 17.84
C ALA A 10 -13.14 1.13 18.67
N LYS A 11 -13.08 -0.18 18.37
CA LYS A 11 -12.30 -1.14 19.16
C LYS A 11 -10.78 -1.09 18.91
N ASN A 12 -10.31 -0.52 17.80
CA ASN A 12 -8.88 -0.45 17.48
C ASN A 12 -8.52 0.76 16.57
N PRO A 13 -8.37 1.98 17.13
CA PRO A 13 -8.17 3.20 16.34
C PRO A 13 -6.80 3.30 15.64
N ASN A 14 -5.78 2.56 16.09
CA ASN A 14 -4.40 2.66 15.58
C ASN A 14 -4.06 1.65 14.45
N ARG A 15 -5.06 1.08 13.77
CA ARG A 15 -4.84 0.10 12.69
C ARG A 15 -4.84 0.74 11.32
N THR A 16 -3.99 0.23 10.42
CA THR A 16 -4.01 0.62 9.01
C THR A 16 -5.32 0.15 8.36
N SER A 17 -5.83 0.92 7.40
CA SER A 17 -7.06 0.60 6.66
C SER A 17 -7.06 -0.83 6.11
N ALA A 18 -5.92 -1.29 5.59
CA ALA A 18 -5.77 -2.65 5.06
C ALA A 18 -5.97 -3.73 6.14
N ARG A 19 -5.46 -3.52 7.36
CA ARG A 19 -5.59 -4.48 8.47
C ARG A 19 -7.02 -4.53 8.98
N PHE A 20 -7.68 -3.37 9.01
CA PHE A 20 -9.08 -3.26 9.35
C PHE A 20 -9.98 -4.06 8.39
N LEU A 21 -9.75 -3.93 7.07
CA LEU A 21 -10.53 -4.66 6.06
C LEU A 21 -10.33 -6.18 6.14
N LEU A 22 -9.14 -6.63 6.53
CA LEU A 22 -8.84 -8.04 6.76
C LEU A 22 -9.50 -8.59 8.03
N ASP A 23 -9.52 -7.81 9.11
CA ASP A 23 -10.22 -8.20 10.33
C ASP A 23 -11.75 -8.26 10.10
N TYR A 24 -12.30 -7.31 9.34
CA TYR A 24 -13.71 -7.29 8.96
C TYR A 24 -14.10 -8.48 8.06
N SER A 25 -13.28 -8.83 7.06
CA SER A 25 -13.55 -9.99 6.20
C SER A 25 -13.45 -11.31 6.97
N LYS A 26 -12.54 -11.40 7.95
CA LYS A 26 -12.45 -12.54 8.87
C LYS A 26 -13.70 -12.68 9.73
N GLU A 27 -14.28 -11.56 10.17
CA GLU A 27 -15.51 -11.56 10.95
C GLU A 27 -16.75 -11.90 10.11
N LEU A 28 -16.81 -11.42 8.86
CA LEU A 28 -17.83 -11.84 7.89
C LEU A 28 -17.79 -13.35 7.65
N LEU A 29 -16.61 -13.93 7.44
CA LEU A 29 -16.44 -15.38 7.33
C LEU A 29 -16.92 -16.13 8.58
N LYS A 30 -16.57 -15.63 9.77
CA LYS A 30 -16.96 -16.28 11.03
C LYS A 30 -18.48 -16.23 11.25
N ASN A 31 -19.14 -15.14 10.85
CA ASN A 31 -20.58 -14.94 11.01
C ASN A 31 -21.41 -15.63 9.92
N ASN A 32 -20.90 -15.70 8.68
CA ASN A 32 -21.61 -16.28 7.54
C ASN A 32 -21.26 -17.76 7.28
N GLY A 33 -20.17 -18.28 7.84
CA GLY A 33 -19.63 -19.61 7.53
C GLY A 33 -18.77 -20.24 8.64
N GLY A 34 -18.95 -19.82 9.89
CA GLY A 34 -18.15 -20.33 11.01
C GLY A 34 -18.51 -21.76 11.43
N VAL A 35 -17.91 -22.77 10.78
CA VAL A 35 -17.65 -24.12 11.32
C VAL A 35 -18.85 -24.75 12.04
N SER A 36 -19.79 -25.30 11.29
CA SER A 36 -20.67 -26.34 11.82
C SER A 36 -19.83 -27.57 12.16
N ASN A 37 -19.46 -27.72 13.42
CA ASN A 37 -19.15 -29.01 14.01
C ASN A 37 -20.42 -29.87 14.00
N ALA A 38 -20.76 -30.49 12.87
CA ALA A 38 -21.71 -31.59 12.82
C ALA A 38 -21.53 -32.35 11.51
N ALA A 39 -21.36 -33.66 11.65
CA ALA A 39 -21.17 -34.60 10.56
C ALA A 39 -22.29 -34.50 9.52
N GLY A 40 -21.88 -34.47 8.25
CA GLY A 40 -22.68 -34.94 7.12
C GLY A 40 -23.96 -34.16 6.81
N THR A 41 -23.85 -32.97 6.24
CA THR A 41 -24.83 -32.50 5.25
C THR A 41 -24.22 -31.38 4.40
N GLU A 42 -24.46 -31.48 3.10
CA GLU A 42 -24.02 -30.66 1.95
C GLU A 42 -23.50 -29.23 2.24
N THR A 43 -22.23 -28.98 1.91
CA THR A 43 -21.56 -27.67 1.97
C THR A 43 -22.31 -26.64 1.10
N PRO A 44 -22.86 -25.54 1.66
CA PRO A 44 -23.55 -24.54 0.87
C PRO A 44 -22.54 -23.79 -0.01
N ALA A 45 -22.86 -23.57 -1.29
CA ALA A 45 -22.02 -22.87 -2.26
C ALA A 45 -21.56 -21.45 -1.82
N ASN A 46 -22.20 -20.90 -0.78
CA ASN A 46 -21.86 -19.62 -0.16
C ASN A 46 -20.54 -19.66 0.65
N ASP A 47 -20.21 -20.79 1.28
CA ASP A 47 -18.97 -20.91 2.08
C ASP A 47 -17.71 -20.82 1.22
N LYS A 48 -17.71 -21.50 0.07
CA LYS A 48 -16.59 -21.46 -0.89
C LYS A 48 -16.42 -20.07 -1.51
N THR A 49 -17.50 -19.30 -1.57
CA THR A 49 -17.54 -17.96 -2.14
C THR A 49 -16.86 -16.95 -1.22
N GLU A 50 -17.26 -16.93 0.05
CA GLU A 50 -16.69 -16.03 1.05
C GLU A 50 -15.22 -16.39 1.36
N LEU A 51 -14.87 -17.68 1.31
CA LEU A 51 -13.48 -18.12 1.48
C LEU A 51 -12.57 -17.65 0.35
N LYS A 52 -13.06 -17.63 -0.90
CA LYS A 52 -12.33 -17.08 -2.06
C LYS A 52 -12.14 -15.57 -1.94
N LYS A 53 -13.17 -14.82 -1.52
CA LYS A 53 -13.07 -13.37 -1.28
C LYS A 53 -12.04 -13.06 -0.18
N PHE A 54 -12.05 -13.83 0.91
CA PHE A 54 -11.06 -13.68 1.97
C PHE A 54 -9.63 -13.95 1.50
N ALA A 55 -9.41 -15.05 0.76
CA ALA A 55 -8.09 -15.38 0.22
C ALA A 55 -7.54 -14.26 -0.68
N MET A 56 -8.41 -13.64 -1.47
CA MET A 56 -8.07 -12.51 -2.33
C MET A 56 -7.76 -11.23 -1.55
N ILE A 57 -8.54 -10.92 -0.52
CA ILE A 57 -8.27 -9.79 0.39
C ILE A 57 -6.93 -10.01 1.12
N PHE A 58 -6.63 -11.26 1.50
CA PHE A 58 -5.38 -11.62 2.16
C PHE A 58 -4.17 -11.38 1.27
N ASP A 59 -4.24 -11.76 -0.01
CA ASP A 59 -3.18 -11.50 -0.98
C ASP A 59 -2.97 -9.98 -1.21
N LEU A 60 -4.07 -9.24 -1.41
CA LEU A 60 -4.04 -7.78 -1.51
C LEU A 60 -3.47 -7.11 -0.26
N TYR A 61 -3.78 -7.63 0.93
CA TYR A 61 -3.25 -7.13 2.20
C TYR A 61 -1.72 -7.29 2.28
N ILE A 62 -1.17 -8.43 1.86
CA ILE A 62 0.28 -8.64 1.82
C ILE A 62 0.93 -7.59 0.92
N LYS A 63 0.35 -7.34 -0.26
CA LYS A 63 0.85 -6.34 -1.21
C LYS A 63 0.79 -4.92 -0.64
N ALA A 64 -0.35 -4.53 -0.05
CA ALA A 64 -0.52 -3.23 0.60
C ALA A 64 0.49 -3.02 1.73
N ARG A 65 0.78 -4.06 2.52
CA ARG A 65 1.77 -4.00 3.60
C ARG A 65 3.19 -3.81 3.06
N SER A 66 3.54 -4.48 1.97
CA SER A 66 4.85 -4.30 1.31
C SER A 66 5.03 -2.85 0.85
N TYR A 67 4.02 -2.26 0.21
CA TYR A 67 4.07 -0.85 -0.19
C TYR A 67 4.15 0.10 1.00
N ALA A 68 3.44 -0.18 2.10
CA ALA A 68 3.53 0.64 3.30
C ALA A 68 4.94 0.63 3.93
N ILE A 69 5.64 -0.51 3.90
CA ILE A 69 7.03 -0.61 4.39
C ILE A 69 7.98 0.18 3.49
N LEU A 70 7.90 -0.01 2.17
CA LEU A 70 8.72 0.76 1.21
C LEU A 70 8.48 2.26 1.36
N ASN A 71 7.21 2.67 1.43
CA ASN A 71 6.82 4.05 1.65
C ASN A 71 7.47 4.63 2.92
N LYS A 72 7.48 3.90 4.03
CA LYS A 72 8.08 4.35 5.29
C LYS A 72 9.61 4.52 5.19
N ILE A 73 10.28 3.60 4.50
CA ILE A 73 11.74 3.65 4.32
C ILE A 73 12.14 4.85 3.46
N PHE A 74 11.53 4.99 2.27
CA PHE A 74 11.85 6.08 1.34
C PHE A 74 11.44 7.46 1.87
N PHE A 75 10.36 7.53 2.66
CA PHE A 75 9.98 8.74 3.36
C PHE A 75 11.05 9.17 4.37
N CYS A 76 11.50 8.24 5.21
CA CYS A 76 12.52 8.51 6.23
C CYS A 76 13.85 8.94 5.60
N LEU A 77 14.32 8.19 4.59
CA LEU A 77 15.52 8.53 3.83
C LEU A 77 15.39 9.89 3.15
N GLY A 78 14.24 10.17 2.53
CA GLY A 78 13.96 11.46 1.89
C GLY A 78 14.02 12.63 2.87
N ILE A 79 13.44 12.50 4.06
CA ILE A 79 13.51 13.53 5.12
C ILE A 79 14.95 13.75 5.56
N ILE A 80 15.69 12.68 5.85
CA ILE A 80 17.09 12.79 6.31
C ILE A 80 17.92 13.53 5.26
N LEU A 81 17.82 13.11 3.99
CA LEU A 81 18.56 13.76 2.90
C LEU A 81 18.13 15.22 2.71
N CYS A 82 16.83 15.53 2.82
CA CYS A 82 16.34 16.91 2.71
C CYS A 82 16.88 17.80 3.83
N LEU A 83 16.91 17.30 5.07
CA LEU A 83 17.54 18.00 6.19
C LEU A 83 19.03 18.20 5.97
N PHE A 84 19.73 17.20 5.44
CA PHE A 84 21.13 17.33 5.07
C PHE A 84 21.36 18.41 4.02
N VAL A 85 20.52 18.49 2.98
CA VAL A 85 20.59 19.53 1.94
C VAL A 85 20.38 20.92 2.55
N LEU A 86 19.44 21.07 3.49
CA LEU A 86 19.16 22.34 4.16
C LEU A 86 20.30 22.79 5.08
N ILE A 87 20.93 21.85 5.79
CA ILE A 87 22.04 22.13 6.72
C ILE A 87 23.38 22.29 5.97
N TRP A 88 23.48 21.77 4.75
CA TRP A 88 24.69 21.78 3.92
C TRP A 88 25.42 23.14 3.84
N PRO A 89 24.75 24.27 3.48
CA PRO A 89 25.42 25.57 3.41
C PRO A 89 25.98 26.03 4.77
N SER A 90 25.30 25.72 5.88
CA SER A 90 25.78 26.04 7.23
C SER A 90 27.03 25.24 7.59
N LEU A 91 27.11 23.96 7.19
CA LEU A 91 28.31 23.14 7.38
C LEU A 91 29.50 23.66 6.57
N GLY A 92 29.27 24.11 5.34
CA GLY A 92 30.32 24.71 4.50
C GLY A 92 30.90 26.00 5.09
N PHE A 93 30.10 26.76 5.86
CA PHE A 93 30.56 27.96 6.55
C PHE A 93 31.34 27.64 7.83
N VAL A 94 30.90 26.65 8.62
CA VAL A 94 31.56 26.28 9.89
C VAL A 94 32.84 25.49 9.66
N PHE A 95 32.85 24.57 8.68
CA PHE A 95 33.98 23.68 8.38
C PHE A 95 34.73 24.15 7.13
N THR A 96 35.35 25.32 7.21
CA THR A 96 36.06 25.94 6.09
C THR A 96 37.30 25.16 5.62
N GLU A 97 37.84 24.28 6.45
CA GLU A 97 39.05 23.49 6.14
C GLU A 97 38.74 22.20 5.35
N ILE A 98 37.47 21.79 5.26
CA ILE A 98 37.07 20.55 4.62
C ILE A 98 36.48 20.85 3.22
N ASP A 99 37.25 20.57 2.16
CA ASP A 99 36.83 20.86 0.78
C ASP A 99 35.59 20.07 0.30
N LEU A 100 35.24 18.96 0.97
CA LEU A 100 34.03 18.20 0.69
C LEU A 100 32.75 19.06 0.78
N PHE A 101 32.67 19.97 1.75
CA PHE A 101 31.47 20.79 1.96
C PHE A 101 31.37 21.97 0.99
N LYS A 102 32.47 22.34 0.33
CA LYS A 102 32.49 23.39 -0.71
C LYS A 102 32.17 22.87 -2.10
N ASN A 103 32.19 21.54 -2.29
CA ASN A 103 32.03 20.94 -3.60
C ASN A 103 30.54 20.90 -4.02
N ALA A 104 30.19 21.70 -5.03
CA ALA A 104 28.85 21.78 -5.59
C ALA A 104 28.34 20.45 -6.18
N ILE A 105 29.24 19.56 -6.63
CA ILE A 105 28.87 18.25 -7.19
C ILE A 105 28.23 17.36 -6.12
N ILE A 106 28.79 17.36 -4.91
CA ILE A 106 28.30 16.54 -3.79
C ILE A 106 26.95 17.05 -3.32
N GLN A 107 26.80 18.37 -3.17
CA GLN A 107 25.51 18.99 -2.82
C GLN A 107 24.43 18.64 -3.84
N THR A 108 24.74 18.73 -5.14
CA THR A 108 23.81 18.39 -6.23
C THR A 108 23.44 16.91 -6.20
N THR A 109 24.40 16.03 -5.93
CA THR A 109 24.16 14.58 -5.83
C THR A 109 23.22 14.24 -4.68
N ILE A 110 23.47 14.80 -3.49
CA ILE A 110 22.62 14.59 -2.30
C ILE A 110 21.21 15.16 -2.55
N THR A 111 21.11 16.32 -3.20
CA THR A 111 19.83 16.92 -3.58
C THR A 111 19.07 16.04 -4.58
N GLY A 112 19.75 15.53 -5.60
CA GLY A 112 19.18 14.60 -6.57
C GLY A 112 18.70 13.30 -5.91
N MET A 113 19.48 12.74 -4.99
CA MET A 113 19.07 11.58 -4.20
C MET A 113 17.86 11.87 -3.32
N ALA A 114 17.79 13.05 -2.68
CA ALA A 114 16.63 13.46 -1.88
C ALA A 114 15.36 13.51 -2.76
N ALA A 115 15.45 14.18 -3.92
CA ALA A 115 14.36 14.27 -4.87
C ALA A 115 13.92 12.89 -5.40
N LEU A 116 14.87 12.00 -5.68
CA LEU A 116 14.59 10.62 -6.09
C LEU A 116 13.85 9.84 -5.00
N ASN A 117 14.30 9.91 -3.75
CA ASN A 117 13.63 9.24 -2.62
C ASN A 117 12.19 9.73 -2.43
N ILE A 118 11.97 11.06 -2.54
CA ILE A 118 10.62 11.65 -2.45
C ILE A 118 9.74 11.22 -3.62
N THR A 119 10.32 11.10 -4.82
CA THR A 119 9.60 10.62 -6.02
C THR A 119 9.19 9.16 -5.85
N ILE A 120 10.11 8.32 -5.38
CA ILE A 120 9.86 6.89 -5.09
C ILE A 120 8.80 6.75 -4.00
N TYR A 121 8.89 7.53 -2.92
CA TYR A 121 7.87 7.60 -1.88
C TYR A 121 6.49 7.91 -2.47
N SER A 122 6.39 8.97 -3.27
CA SER A 122 5.13 9.39 -3.88
C SER A 122 4.54 8.33 -4.81
N HIS A 123 5.40 7.61 -5.53
CA HIS A 123 5.02 6.50 -6.40
C HIS A 123 4.42 5.32 -5.62
N TYR A 124 5.10 4.86 -4.56
CA TYR A 124 4.60 3.76 -3.73
C TYR A 124 3.39 4.15 -2.89
N LYS A 125 3.28 5.41 -2.46
CA LYS A 125 2.10 5.91 -1.74
C LYS A 125 0.83 5.79 -2.56
N LYS A 126 0.88 6.13 -3.86
CA LYS A 126 -0.25 5.97 -4.79
C LYS A 126 -0.66 4.51 -4.93
N ARG A 127 0.31 3.60 -5.08
CA ARG A 127 0.05 2.14 -5.19
C ARG A 127 -0.57 1.57 -3.91
N GLN A 128 -0.09 1.99 -2.74
CA GLN A 128 -0.68 1.60 -1.46
C GLN A 128 -2.16 2.00 -1.39
N LEU A 129 -2.48 3.27 -1.68
CA LEU A 129 -3.86 3.77 -1.67
C LEU A 129 -4.75 3.03 -2.67
N PHE A 130 -4.22 2.73 -3.85
CA PHE A 130 -4.93 1.98 -4.87
C PHE A 130 -5.26 0.56 -4.41
N THR A 131 -4.29 -0.16 -3.82
CA THR A 131 -4.53 -1.50 -3.26
C THR A 131 -5.55 -1.45 -2.11
N GLU A 132 -5.50 -0.44 -1.24
CA GLU A 132 -6.49 -0.27 -0.17
C GLU A 132 -7.90 -0.01 -0.73
N ASN A 133 -8.03 0.79 -1.79
CA ASN A 133 -9.31 1.01 -2.46
C ASN A 133 -9.81 -0.28 -3.14
N LEU A 134 -8.92 -1.07 -3.73
CA LEU A 134 -9.27 -2.36 -4.32
C LEU A 134 -9.78 -3.32 -3.24
N MET A 135 -9.12 -3.38 -2.07
CA MET A 135 -9.60 -4.16 -0.93
C MET A 135 -11.00 -3.73 -0.47
N ARG A 136 -11.29 -2.42 -0.42
CA ARG A 136 -12.65 -1.94 -0.12
C ARG A 136 -13.65 -2.40 -1.17
N HIS A 137 -13.28 -2.32 -2.45
CA HIS A 137 -14.13 -2.79 -3.53
C HIS A 137 -14.42 -4.30 -3.39
N VAL A 138 -13.43 -5.14 -3.07
CA VAL A 138 -13.65 -6.59 -2.83
C VAL A 138 -14.62 -6.84 -1.68
N VAL A 139 -14.46 -6.10 -0.58
CA VAL A 139 -15.28 -6.26 0.62
C VAL A 139 -16.74 -5.88 0.39
N PHE A 140 -17.00 -4.85 -0.41
CA PHE A 140 -18.34 -4.32 -0.65
C PHE A 140 -18.94 -4.67 -2.02
N ALA A 141 -18.25 -5.48 -2.82
CA ALA A 141 -18.76 -5.90 -4.12
C ALA A 141 -19.91 -6.90 -3.94
N GLU A 142 -21.06 -6.54 -4.50
CA GLU A 142 -22.24 -7.42 -4.65
C GLU A 142 -22.18 -8.25 -5.94
N GLU A 143 -21.13 -8.05 -6.76
CA GLU A 143 -20.93 -8.71 -8.05
C GLU A 143 -20.57 -10.20 -7.91
N SER A 144 -20.73 -10.94 -9.02
CA SER A 144 -20.30 -12.33 -9.10
C SER A 144 -18.78 -12.46 -8.93
N ILE A 145 -18.32 -13.47 -8.19
CA ILE A 145 -16.89 -13.64 -7.88
C ILE A 145 -16.03 -13.71 -9.15
N ASP A 146 -16.52 -14.35 -10.21
CA ASP A 146 -15.73 -14.53 -11.43
C ASP A 146 -15.48 -13.20 -12.16
N GLN A 147 -16.41 -12.25 -12.07
CA GLN A 147 -16.22 -10.89 -12.56
C GLN A 147 -15.24 -10.13 -11.66
N LEU A 148 -15.41 -10.24 -10.35
CA LEU A 148 -14.56 -9.59 -9.35
C LEU A 148 -13.09 -10.04 -9.47
N VAL A 149 -12.85 -11.34 -9.65
CA VAL A 149 -11.52 -11.92 -9.89
C VAL A 149 -10.88 -11.32 -11.14
N LYS A 150 -11.62 -11.27 -12.27
CA LYS A 150 -11.09 -10.72 -13.52
C LYS A 150 -10.73 -9.25 -13.40
N THR A 151 -11.60 -8.47 -12.76
CA THR A 151 -11.35 -7.04 -12.50
C THR A 151 -10.11 -6.87 -11.64
N ILE A 152 -9.98 -7.62 -10.55
CA ILE A 152 -8.85 -7.51 -9.62
C ILE A 152 -7.55 -7.97 -10.25
N ILE A 153 -7.54 -9.05 -11.03
CA ILE A 153 -6.34 -9.48 -11.76
C ILE A 153 -5.92 -8.39 -12.76
N ASN A 154 -6.86 -7.78 -13.47
CA ASN A 154 -6.56 -6.71 -14.43
C ASN A 154 -6.02 -5.45 -13.71
N GLU A 155 -6.64 -5.04 -12.61
CA GLU A 155 -6.17 -3.90 -11.81
C GLU A 155 -4.83 -4.20 -11.13
N MET A 156 -4.60 -5.43 -10.64
CA MET A 156 -3.30 -5.88 -10.13
C MET A 156 -2.21 -5.83 -11.21
N ALA A 157 -2.52 -6.25 -12.44
CA ALA A 157 -1.59 -6.19 -13.55
C ALA A 157 -1.16 -4.76 -13.88
N LYS A 158 -2.08 -3.78 -13.78
CA LYS A 158 -1.75 -2.36 -13.94
C LYS A 158 -0.85 -1.83 -12.83
N ILE A 159 -1.01 -2.30 -11.59
CA ILE A 159 -0.11 -1.93 -10.49
C ILE A 159 1.29 -2.51 -10.72
N ASP A 160 1.37 -3.74 -11.24
CA ASP A 160 2.66 -4.43 -11.44
C ASP A 160 3.42 -3.95 -12.67
N GLN A 161 2.78 -3.22 -13.59
CA GLN A 161 3.51 -2.38 -14.54
C GLN A 161 4.34 -1.38 -13.73
N GLY A 162 5.66 -1.60 -13.67
CA GLY A 162 6.61 -0.85 -12.85
C GLY A 162 6.80 0.60 -13.30
N PHE A 163 8.03 1.10 -13.25
CA PHE A 163 8.35 2.38 -13.90
C PHE A 163 8.35 2.18 -15.41
N SER A 164 7.32 2.67 -16.08
CA SER A 164 7.27 2.67 -17.55
C SER A 164 7.70 4.04 -18.05
N PHE A 165 8.92 4.13 -18.62
CA PHE A 165 9.41 5.35 -19.26
C PHE A 165 8.80 5.56 -20.66
N SER A 166 8.00 4.61 -21.15
CA SER A 166 7.36 4.65 -22.47
C SER A 166 6.29 5.74 -22.61
N THR A 167 5.83 6.35 -21.51
CA THR A 167 4.91 7.50 -21.57
C THR A 167 5.63 8.82 -21.92
N LEU A 168 6.95 8.87 -21.79
CA LEU A 168 7.75 10.06 -22.12
C LEU A 168 8.08 10.19 -23.63
N THR A 169 7.80 9.16 -24.44
CA THR A 169 8.00 9.22 -25.90
C THR A 169 6.78 9.75 -26.65
N LYS A 170 5.69 10.11 -25.96
CA LYS A 170 4.58 10.81 -26.61
C LYS A 170 5.01 12.26 -26.86
N LYS A 171 5.64 12.45 -28.03
CA LYS A 171 5.98 13.76 -28.60
C LYS A 171 4.70 14.64 -28.56
N PRO A 172 4.80 15.91 -28.13
CA PRO A 172 3.65 16.82 -28.14
C PRO A 172 3.04 16.94 -29.54
#